data_AF-A0A016S8N4-F1
#
_entry.id   AF-A0A016S8N4-F1
#
_cell.length_a   1.000
_cell.length_b   1.000
_cell.length_c   1.000
_cell.angle_alpha   90.00
_cell.angle_beta   90.00
_cell.angle_gamma   90.00
#
_symmetry.space_group_name_H-M   'P 1'
#
loop_
_entity.id
_entity.type
_entity.pdbx_description
1 polymer ?
#
loop_
_entity_poly.entity_id
_entity_poly.type
_entity_poly.pdbx_seq_one_letter_code
_entity_poly.pdbx_strand_id
1 'polypeptide(L)'
;MGAEDASPSTRQAAVECVEQWVKLPGVGLQQWTPVLSVVFSAVSEDSAALTNLLNILAANDELSSTDQLVHDLCNYITTVVAQKLLTDLAEDIGCDELASLVSAICTVAVTAIPTLLRNARKSGSELLCDLCSLLANICSCDGSYPIDEMISDLPAQFFTTLRENIGSFASSSKYDENRNVATAVSSYYASVCRNAITKMSFPPAECFKEYDKVQREQFHRYRLARSEVSVDAYFMMGRDTLVFLNQELEEAIAKGNLCRIECVVFLWENVADYLSEEDYTEICQNLELCTRLSGIGEGTDADRLANTVMRHLHALSHLVQEHDNSVLGRREQAEDQIGEEAVREGRLSIFTGFLQAAELECHVVRLVLPFIQRKGVSTEALRTLEKFVSERSKGILRVGDEISQCCYSFFMDEANSEQQRLEALKCIGYILSVKPSDDIMFENCHRLLVTRYQKLLYGERAFASVSFLLQVCDAVRSAVSNFPPEHLSEMLPLVSQLLCNALFTNPSAGCALAKTAVLIFGHNTSTTPQLCACIRQWLESFASSLPSQSIEEWLSLIYQASLLRLPCFGAGTSPSKFPLSRNCGNKLPKSMT
;
A
#
# COMPACT_ATOMS: atom_id res chain seq x y z
N MET A 1 -32.84 -11.16 -56.53
CA MET A 1 -33.56 -11.10 -55.24
C MET A 1 -32.80 -10.13 -54.37
N GLY A 2 -33.43 -9.02 -54.00
CA GLY A 2 -32.80 -8.05 -53.11
C GLY A 2 -32.76 -8.59 -51.68
N ALA A 3 -31.84 -8.11 -50.85
CA ALA A 3 -31.76 -8.49 -49.44
C ALA A 3 -33.07 -8.19 -48.66
N GLU A 4 -33.91 -7.28 -49.16
CA GLU A 4 -35.22 -6.93 -48.58
C GLU A 4 -36.31 -7.98 -48.80
N ASP A 5 -36.14 -8.90 -49.76
CA ASP A 5 -37.13 -9.96 -50.06
C ASP A 5 -37.00 -11.19 -49.13
N ALA A 6 -35.97 -11.23 -48.28
CA ALA A 6 -35.67 -12.38 -47.42
C ALA A 6 -36.40 -12.30 -46.06
N SER A 7 -36.98 -13.42 -45.63
CA SER A 7 -37.63 -13.50 -44.31
C SER A 7 -36.64 -13.19 -43.18
N PRO A 8 -37.12 -12.66 -42.03
CA PRO A 8 -36.27 -12.41 -40.87
C PRO A 8 -35.48 -13.65 -40.43
N SER A 9 -36.10 -14.84 -40.49
CA SER A 9 -35.43 -16.12 -40.18
C SER A 9 -34.31 -16.48 -41.16
N THR A 10 -34.47 -16.19 -42.46
CA THR A 10 -33.41 -16.41 -43.44
C THR A 10 -32.26 -15.43 -43.27
N ARG A 11 -32.55 -14.17 -42.91
CA ARG A 11 -31.52 -13.17 -42.58
C ARG A 11 -30.72 -13.59 -41.34
N GLN A 12 -31.40 -14.02 -40.28
CA GLN A 12 -30.74 -14.51 -39.07
C GLN A 12 -29.84 -15.72 -39.35
N ALA A 13 -30.34 -16.72 -40.08
CA ALA A 13 -29.55 -17.89 -40.46
C ALA A 13 -28.32 -17.54 -41.32
N ALA A 14 -28.42 -16.48 -42.14
CA ALA A 14 -27.29 -15.99 -42.92
C ALA A 14 -26.23 -15.30 -42.02
N VAL A 15 -26.65 -14.51 -41.04
CA VAL A 15 -25.76 -13.90 -40.04
C VAL A 15 -25.02 -14.99 -39.25
N GLU A 16 -25.75 -15.95 -38.70
CA GLU A 16 -25.18 -17.08 -37.97
C GLU A 16 -24.20 -17.89 -38.84
N CYS A 17 -24.52 -18.10 -40.12
CA CYS A 17 -23.61 -18.75 -41.06
C CYS A 17 -22.30 -17.97 -41.16
N VAL A 18 -22.35 -16.65 -41.37
CA VAL A 18 -21.14 -15.80 -41.43
C VAL A 18 -20.35 -15.87 -40.13
N GLU A 19 -21.01 -15.79 -38.97
CA GLU A 19 -20.36 -15.93 -37.66
C GLU A 19 -19.56 -17.24 -37.56
N GLN A 20 -20.15 -18.37 -37.98
CA GLN A 20 -19.47 -19.67 -37.92
C GLN A 20 -18.28 -19.76 -38.88
N TRP A 21 -18.39 -19.16 -40.06
CA TRP A 21 -17.28 -19.15 -41.03
C TRP A 21 -16.11 -18.29 -40.54
N VAL A 22 -16.36 -17.08 -40.04
CA VAL A 22 -15.30 -16.17 -39.58
C VAL A 22 -14.57 -16.70 -38.34
N LYS A 23 -15.22 -17.56 -37.54
CA LYS A 23 -14.58 -18.26 -36.40
C LYS A 23 -13.56 -19.32 -36.82
N LEU A 24 -13.56 -19.80 -38.06
CA LEU A 24 -12.67 -20.89 -38.45
C LEU A 24 -11.20 -20.42 -38.50
N PRO A 25 -10.25 -21.25 -38.01
CA PRO A 25 -8.84 -20.90 -38.05
C PRO A 25 -8.33 -20.80 -39.49
N GLY A 26 -7.50 -19.79 -39.76
CA GLY A 26 -6.90 -19.57 -41.09
C GLY A 26 -7.82 -18.87 -42.11
N VAL A 27 -8.94 -18.30 -41.65
CA VAL A 27 -9.81 -17.48 -42.50
C VAL A 27 -9.19 -16.10 -42.71
N GLY A 28 -8.93 -15.79 -43.98
CA GLY A 28 -8.40 -14.49 -44.41
C GLY A 28 -9.41 -13.35 -44.23
N LEU A 29 -9.33 -12.58 -43.14
CA LEU A 29 -10.33 -11.53 -42.81
C LEU A 29 -10.51 -10.48 -43.92
N GLN A 30 -9.43 -10.17 -44.65
CA GLN A 30 -9.45 -9.23 -45.77
C GLN A 30 -10.45 -9.65 -46.87
N GLN A 31 -10.61 -10.95 -47.13
CA GLN A 31 -11.53 -11.45 -48.16
C GLN A 31 -13.00 -11.35 -47.71
N TRP A 32 -13.23 -11.34 -46.40
CA TRP A 32 -14.55 -11.26 -45.80
C TRP A 32 -15.04 -9.82 -45.58
N THR A 33 -14.18 -8.81 -45.75
CA THR A 33 -14.52 -7.40 -45.50
C THR A 33 -15.80 -6.93 -46.22
N PRO A 34 -16.04 -7.25 -47.51
CA PRO A 34 -17.29 -6.85 -48.18
C PRO A 34 -18.54 -7.52 -47.58
N VAL A 35 -18.42 -8.78 -47.15
CA VAL A 35 -19.52 -9.53 -46.53
C VAL A 35 -19.81 -8.99 -45.14
N LEU A 36 -18.76 -8.74 -44.34
CA LEU A 36 -18.87 -8.17 -43.01
C LEU A 36 -19.58 -6.81 -43.04
N SER A 37 -19.25 -5.94 -44.00
CA SER A 37 -19.92 -4.64 -44.16
C SER A 37 -21.45 -4.77 -44.34
N VAL A 38 -21.89 -5.73 -45.16
CA VAL A 38 -23.33 -6.00 -45.38
C VAL A 38 -23.97 -6.57 -44.11
N VAL A 39 -23.29 -7.50 -43.44
CA VAL A 39 -23.79 -8.13 -42.21
C VAL A 39 -23.93 -7.12 -41.08
N PHE A 40 -22.90 -6.30 -40.81
CA PHE A 40 -22.95 -5.23 -39.81
C PHE A 40 -24.08 -4.23 -40.08
N SER A 41 -24.32 -3.90 -41.35
CA SER A 41 -25.44 -3.03 -41.71
C SER A 41 -26.79 -3.69 -41.37
N ALA A 42 -26.93 -4.99 -41.65
CA ALA A 42 -28.16 -5.75 -41.43
C ALA A 42 -28.49 -6.01 -39.95
N VAL A 43 -27.48 -6.05 -39.07
CA VAL A 43 -27.62 -6.33 -37.63
C VAL A 43 -27.41 -5.10 -36.75
N SER A 44 -27.38 -3.90 -37.33
CA SER A 44 -27.10 -2.65 -36.61
C SER A 44 -28.02 -2.38 -35.41
N GLU A 45 -29.23 -2.94 -35.41
CA GLU A 45 -30.21 -2.82 -34.32
C GLU A 45 -30.23 -4.02 -33.35
N ASP A 46 -29.49 -5.09 -33.66
CA ASP A 46 -29.46 -6.34 -32.87
C ASP A 46 -28.21 -6.40 -31.99
N SER A 47 -28.36 -6.05 -30.70
CA SER A 47 -27.26 -6.03 -29.73
C SER A 47 -26.58 -7.38 -29.56
N ALA A 48 -27.33 -8.48 -29.63
CA ALA A 48 -26.78 -9.83 -29.45
C ALA A 48 -25.93 -10.25 -30.65
N ALA A 49 -26.43 -10.03 -31.88
CA ALA A 49 -25.67 -10.30 -33.10
C ALA A 49 -24.41 -9.41 -33.22
N LEU A 50 -24.53 -8.12 -32.89
CA LEU A 50 -23.38 -7.21 -32.83
C LEU A 50 -22.33 -7.69 -31.83
N THR A 51 -22.76 -8.04 -30.61
CA THR A 51 -21.88 -8.56 -29.57
C THR A 51 -21.11 -9.79 -30.06
N ASN A 52 -21.80 -10.75 -30.67
CA ASN A 52 -21.17 -11.96 -31.19
C ASN A 52 -20.15 -11.65 -32.29
N LEU A 53 -20.52 -10.85 -33.28
CA LEU A 53 -19.62 -10.49 -34.39
C LEU A 53 -18.38 -9.74 -33.91
N LEU A 54 -18.54 -8.76 -33.01
CA LEU A 54 -17.42 -8.01 -32.45
C LEU A 54 -16.46 -8.93 -31.68
N ASN A 55 -16.98 -9.84 -30.86
CA ASN A 55 -16.16 -10.81 -30.14
C ASN A 55 -15.41 -11.76 -31.09
N ILE A 56 -16.08 -12.23 -32.14
CA ILE A 56 -15.46 -13.11 -33.15
C ILE A 56 -14.29 -12.39 -33.84
N LEU A 57 -14.50 -11.14 -34.25
CA LEU A 57 -13.46 -10.37 -34.91
C LEU A 57 -12.30 -10.04 -33.96
N ALA A 58 -12.60 -9.65 -32.71
CA ALA A 58 -11.58 -9.34 -31.73
C ALA A 58 -10.71 -10.55 -31.37
N ALA A 59 -11.29 -11.76 -31.41
CA ALA A 59 -10.59 -13.02 -31.17
C ALA A 59 -9.80 -13.54 -32.39
N ASN A 60 -9.91 -12.89 -33.55
CA ASN A 60 -9.22 -13.31 -34.77
C ASN A 60 -7.86 -12.61 -34.87
N ASP A 61 -6.78 -13.40 -34.87
CA ASP A 61 -5.38 -12.92 -34.87
C ASP A 61 -5.02 -12.07 -36.11
N GLU A 62 -5.76 -12.17 -37.20
CA GLU A 62 -5.52 -11.36 -38.40
C GLU A 62 -6.06 -9.93 -38.31
N LEU A 63 -6.92 -9.63 -37.31
CA LEU A 63 -7.55 -8.32 -37.19
C LEU A 63 -6.50 -7.21 -37.06
N SER A 64 -5.54 -7.38 -36.15
CA SER A 64 -4.46 -6.40 -35.94
C SER A 64 -3.55 -6.22 -37.16
N SER A 65 -3.54 -7.19 -38.08
CA SER A 65 -2.73 -7.17 -39.30
C SER A 65 -3.46 -6.54 -40.50
N THR A 66 -4.76 -6.22 -40.36
CA THR A 66 -5.60 -5.71 -41.44
C THR A 66 -6.02 -4.26 -41.17
N ASP A 67 -5.11 -3.31 -41.43
CA ASP A 67 -5.25 -1.89 -41.07
C ASP A 67 -6.59 -1.26 -41.49
N GLN A 68 -7.01 -1.49 -42.74
CA GLN A 68 -8.26 -0.93 -43.27
C GLN A 68 -9.49 -1.49 -42.55
N LEU A 69 -9.50 -2.79 -42.25
CA LEU A 69 -10.62 -3.42 -41.54
C LEU A 69 -10.74 -2.89 -40.11
N VAL A 70 -9.61 -2.72 -39.41
CA VAL A 70 -9.60 -2.08 -38.08
C VAL A 70 -10.15 -0.67 -38.15
N HIS A 71 -9.72 0.11 -39.14
CA HIS A 71 -10.21 1.47 -39.35
C HIS A 71 -11.72 1.49 -39.60
N ASP A 72 -12.21 0.67 -40.54
CA ASP A 72 -13.63 0.61 -40.89
C ASP A 72 -14.49 0.12 -39.72
N LEU A 73 -14.01 -0.87 -38.96
CA LEU A 73 -14.68 -1.41 -37.79
C LEU A 73 -14.76 -0.38 -36.66
N CYS A 74 -13.65 0.29 -36.33
CA CYS A 74 -13.65 1.34 -35.31
C CYS A 74 -14.54 2.50 -35.73
N ASN A 75 -14.51 2.90 -37.02
CA ASN A 75 -15.38 3.95 -37.53
C ASN A 75 -16.87 3.55 -37.45
N TYR A 76 -17.20 2.29 -37.76
CA TYR A 76 -18.56 1.77 -37.58
C TYR A 76 -18.99 1.79 -36.11
N ILE A 77 -18.10 1.42 -35.18
CA ILE A 77 -18.35 1.48 -33.75
C ILE A 77 -18.62 2.92 -33.29
N THR A 78 -17.76 3.87 -33.65
CA THR A 78 -17.86 5.26 -33.19
C THR A 78 -18.99 6.04 -33.84
N THR A 79 -19.58 5.54 -34.92
CA THR A 79 -20.68 6.20 -35.63
C THR A 79 -22.02 5.50 -35.46
N VAL A 80 -22.15 4.25 -35.91
CA VAL A 80 -23.42 3.51 -35.92
C VAL A 80 -23.70 2.89 -34.56
N VAL A 81 -22.75 2.11 -34.02
CA VAL A 81 -22.96 1.41 -32.74
C VAL A 81 -23.06 2.41 -31.59
N ALA A 82 -22.30 3.51 -31.63
CA ALA A 82 -22.38 4.58 -30.65
C ALA A 82 -23.78 5.21 -30.56
N GLN A 83 -24.47 5.43 -31.70
CA GLN A 83 -25.83 5.99 -31.70
C GLN A 83 -26.83 5.03 -31.04
N LYS A 84 -26.71 3.73 -31.35
CA LYS A 84 -27.51 2.70 -30.71
C LYS A 84 -27.23 2.64 -29.20
N LEU A 85 -25.96 2.58 -28.80
CA LEU A 85 -25.57 2.57 -27.40
C LEU A 85 -26.15 3.74 -26.62
N LEU A 86 -26.11 4.96 -27.17
CA LEU A 86 -26.67 6.14 -26.51
C LEU A 86 -28.19 6.05 -26.33
N THR A 87 -28.89 5.37 -27.25
CA THR A 87 -30.33 5.10 -27.14
C THR A 87 -30.58 4.05 -26.06
N ASP A 88 -29.88 2.92 -26.12
CA ASP A 88 -30.02 1.82 -25.17
C ASP A 88 -29.67 2.28 -23.73
N LEU A 89 -28.64 3.12 -23.57
CA LEU A 89 -28.25 3.74 -22.28
C LEU A 89 -29.36 4.61 -21.68
N ALA A 90 -30.13 5.30 -22.52
CA ALA A 90 -31.23 6.16 -22.08
C ALA A 90 -32.49 5.36 -21.73
N GLU A 91 -32.65 4.16 -22.30
CA GLU A 91 -33.81 3.29 -22.08
C GLU A 91 -33.63 2.36 -20.88
N ASP A 92 -32.55 1.58 -20.84
CA ASP A 92 -32.26 0.61 -19.77
C ASP A 92 -30.76 0.37 -19.61
N ILE A 93 -30.12 1.21 -18.79
CA ILE A 93 -28.69 1.15 -18.50
C ILE A 93 -28.26 -0.11 -17.72
N GLY A 94 -29.20 -0.79 -17.05
CA GLY A 94 -28.95 -1.99 -16.26
C GLY A 94 -29.01 -3.29 -17.07
N CYS A 95 -29.26 -3.20 -18.38
CA CYS A 95 -29.48 -4.36 -19.24
C CYS A 95 -28.21 -5.21 -19.46
N ASP A 96 -28.31 -6.54 -19.25
CA ASP A 96 -27.20 -7.49 -19.44
C ASP A 96 -26.71 -7.54 -20.90
N GLU A 97 -27.61 -7.35 -21.88
CA GLU A 97 -27.24 -7.30 -23.31
C GLU A 97 -26.41 -6.05 -23.62
N LEU A 98 -26.75 -4.92 -23.01
CA LEU A 98 -25.98 -3.68 -23.13
C LEU A 98 -24.58 -3.84 -22.54
N ALA A 99 -24.46 -4.42 -21.35
CA ALA A 99 -23.17 -4.71 -20.74
C ALA A 99 -22.31 -5.64 -21.61
N SER A 100 -22.92 -6.65 -22.22
CA SER A 100 -22.25 -7.57 -23.14
C SER A 100 -21.75 -6.87 -24.40
N LEU A 101 -22.55 -5.97 -24.98
CA LEU A 101 -22.18 -5.18 -26.15
C LEU A 101 -21.02 -4.22 -25.83
N VAL A 102 -21.09 -3.49 -24.70
CA VAL A 102 -20.01 -2.60 -24.24
C VAL A 102 -18.71 -3.39 -24.04
N SER A 103 -18.78 -4.57 -23.43
CA SER A 103 -17.61 -5.44 -23.25
C SER A 103 -17.01 -5.88 -24.59
N ALA A 104 -17.83 -6.22 -25.59
CA ALA A 104 -17.34 -6.61 -26.91
C ALA A 104 -16.66 -5.43 -27.63
N ILE A 105 -17.23 -4.22 -27.51
CA ILE A 105 -16.64 -2.99 -28.03
C ILE A 105 -15.29 -2.70 -27.39
N CYS A 106 -15.18 -2.79 -26.06
CA CYS A 106 -13.92 -2.60 -25.35
C CYS A 106 -12.86 -3.62 -25.81
N THR A 107 -13.26 -4.87 -26.05
CA THR A 107 -12.36 -5.92 -26.54
C THR A 107 -11.81 -5.59 -27.93
N VAL A 108 -12.68 -5.18 -28.87
CA VAL A 108 -12.25 -4.70 -30.20
C VAL A 108 -11.34 -3.48 -30.09
N ALA A 109 -11.72 -2.51 -29.23
CA ALA A 109 -10.96 -1.28 -29.03
C ALA A 109 -9.53 -1.58 -28.54
N VAL A 110 -9.37 -2.48 -27.58
CA VAL A 110 -8.05 -2.93 -27.08
C VAL A 110 -7.23 -3.57 -28.20
N THR A 111 -7.80 -4.51 -28.96
CA THR A 111 -7.11 -5.16 -30.09
C THR A 111 -6.71 -4.16 -31.19
N ALA A 112 -7.47 -3.08 -31.36
CA ALA A 112 -7.24 -2.06 -32.37
C ALA A 112 -6.12 -1.06 -32.02
N ILE A 113 -5.72 -0.94 -30.75
CA ILE A 113 -4.76 0.09 -30.27
C ILE A 113 -3.49 0.20 -31.12
N PRO A 114 -2.75 -0.88 -31.44
CA PRO A 114 -1.50 -0.78 -32.20
C PRO A 114 -1.70 -0.13 -33.58
N THR A 115 -2.79 -0.48 -34.25
CA THR A 115 -3.14 0.06 -35.57
C THR A 115 -3.64 1.49 -35.48
N LEU A 116 -4.50 1.79 -34.51
CA LEU A 116 -5.00 3.15 -34.28
C LEU A 116 -3.86 4.13 -33.96
N LEU A 117 -2.90 3.73 -33.13
CA LEU A 117 -1.72 4.55 -32.82
C LEU A 117 -0.82 4.76 -34.04
N ARG A 118 -0.59 3.70 -34.84
CA ARG A 118 0.18 3.82 -36.09
C ARG A 118 -0.49 4.77 -37.08
N ASN A 119 -1.82 4.74 -37.18
CA ASN A 119 -2.59 5.67 -38.02
C ASN A 119 -2.58 7.08 -37.44
N ALA A 120 -2.77 7.23 -36.13
CA ALA A 120 -2.74 8.52 -35.44
C ALA A 120 -1.42 9.28 -35.67
N ARG A 121 -0.29 8.57 -35.64
CA ARG A 121 1.04 9.13 -35.93
C ARG A 121 1.22 9.59 -37.39
N LYS A 122 0.53 8.96 -38.35
CA LYS A 122 0.70 9.21 -39.79
C LYS A 122 -0.31 10.21 -40.37
N SER A 123 -1.58 10.08 -39.99
CA SER A 123 -2.72 10.72 -40.67
C SER A 123 -3.65 11.50 -39.74
N GLY A 124 -3.38 11.53 -38.43
CA GLY A 124 -4.19 12.26 -37.45
C GLY A 124 -4.97 11.34 -36.51
N SER A 125 -5.29 11.85 -35.31
CA SER A 125 -5.82 11.08 -34.19
C SER A 125 -7.35 11.10 -34.06
N GLU A 126 -8.09 11.53 -35.08
CA GLU A 126 -9.55 11.74 -35.03
C GLU A 126 -10.30 10.48 -34.60
N LEU A 127 -10.12 9.36 -35.32
CA LEU A 127 -10.80 8.11 -34.99
C LEU A 127 -10.43 7.55 -33.60
N LEU A 128 -9.17 7.74 -33.18
CA LEU A 128 -8.74 7.37 -31.83
C LEU A 128 -9.44 8.25 -30.78
N CYS A 129 -9.58 9.56 -31.05
CA CYS A 129 -10.28 10.49 -30.17
C CYS A 129 -11.78 10.17 -30.08
N ASP A 130 -12.43 9.83 -31.19
CA ASP A 130 -13.84 9.41 -31.20
C ASP A 130 -14.05 8.16 -30.35
N LEU A 131 -13.14 7.19 -30.45
CA LEU A 131 -13.19 5.99 -29.63
C LEU A 131 -12.93 6.29 -28.15
N CYS A 132 -11.95 7.13 -27.84
CA CYS A 132 -11.71 7.59 -26.46
C CYS A 132 -12.92 8.36 -25.90
N SER A 133 -13.60 9.16 -26.73
CA SER A 133 -14.79 9.91 -26.33
C SER A 133 -15.95 8.97 -26.02
N LEU A 134 -16.22 7.99 -26.88
CA LEU A 134 -17.26 6.98 -26.65
C LEU A 134 -17.01 6.23 -25.33
N LEU A 135 -15.79 5.73 -25.13
CA LEU A 135 -15.43 4.97 -23.94
C LEU A 135 -15.41 5.84 -22.67
N ALA A 136 -15.00 7.11 -22.76
CA ALA A 136 -15.09 8.06 -21.65
C ALA A 136 -16.55 8.35 -21.27
N ASN A 137 -17.47 8.43 -22.24
CA ASN A 137 -18.90 8.61 -21.98
C ASN A 137 -19.50 7.41 -21.25
N ILE A 138 -19.07 6.19 -21.58
CA ILE A 138 -19.47 4.96 -20.87
C ILE A 138 -18.94 4.99 -19.43
N CYS A 139 -17.68 5.40 -19.22
CA CYS A 139 -17.09 5.57 -17.88
C CYS A 139 -17.87 6.56 -16.99
N SER A 140 -18.60 7.49 -17.61
CA SER A 140 -19.37 8.56 -16.98
C SER A 140 -20.88 8.38 -17.10
N CYS A 141 -21.35 7.17 -17.40
CA CYS A 141 -22.78 6.91 -17.54
C CYS A 141 -23.52 7.20 -16.23
N ASP A 142 -24.78 7.62 -16.35
CA ASP A 142 -25.63 7.95 -15.22
C ASP A 142 -25.88 6.72 -14.32
N GLY A 143 -26.28 6.96 -13.07
CA GLY A 143 -26.55 5.91 -12.09
C GLY A 143 -25.35 5.50 -11.24
N SER A 144 -25.63 4.72 -10.21
CA SER A 144 -24.67 4.24 -9.20
C SER A 144 -24.33 2.77 -9.42
N TYR A 145 -23.05 2.44 -9.51
CA TYR A 145 -22.61 1.04 -9.56
C TYR A 145 -22.79 0.37 -8.17
N PRO A 146 -23.21 -0.91 -8.07
CA PRO A 146 -23.74 -1.80 -9.13
C PRO A 146 -25.27 -1.74 -9.22
N ILE A 147 -25.92 -0.73 -8.61
CA ILE A 147 -27.37 -0.71 -8.40
C ILE A 147 -28.12 -0.35 -9.68
N ASP A 148 -27.68 0.74 -10.31
CA ASP A 148 -28.32 1.27 -11.49
C ASP A 148 -27.64 0.75 -12.77
N GLU A 149 -26.32 0.52 -12.73
CA GLU A 149 -25.51 0.17 -13.89
C GLU A 149 -24.32 -0.74 -13.53
N MET A 150 -23.82 -1.49 -14.53
CA MET A 150 -22.67 -2.40 -14.39
C MET A 150 -21.65 -2.30 -15.54
N ILE A 151 -21.54 -1.13 -16.17
CA ILE A 151 -20.77 -0.95 -17.41
C ILE A 151 -19.62 0.04 -17.28
N SER A 152 -19.64 0.91 -16.27
CA SER A 152 -18.74 2.05 -16.21
C SER A 152 -17.27 1.68 -15.93
N ASP A 153 -16.97 0.48 -15.46
CA ASP A 153 -15.61 -0.07 -15.31
C ASP A 153 -15.08 -0.78 -16.56
N LEU A 154 -15.95 -1.23 -17.46
CA LEU A 154 -15.55 -2.02 -18.63
C LEU A 154 -14.47 -1.36 -19.50
N PRO A 155 -14.45 -0.02 -19.70
CA PRO A 155 -13.40 0.61 -20.50
C PRO A 155 -12.02 0.72 -19.83
N ALA A 156 -11.85 0.31 -18.57
CA ALA A 156 -10.59 0.49 -17.83
C ALA A 156 -9.38 -0.10 -18.58
N GLN A 157 -9.49 -1.35 -19.03
CA GLN A 157 -8.42 -2.04 -19.76
C GLN A 157 -7.98 -1.29 -21.02
N PHE A 158 -8.92 -0.64 -21.73
CA PHE A 158 -8.58 0.15 -22.90
C PHE A 158 -7.68 1.33 -22.56
N PHE A 159 -8.03 2.11 -21.53
CA PHE A 159 -7.22 3.27 -21.12
C PHE A 159 -5.84 2.85 -20.60
N THR A 160 -5.76 1.79 -19.81
CA THR A 160 -4.47 1.27 -19.33
C THR A 160 -3.60 0.79 -20.49
N THR A 161 -4.13 -0.02 -21.41
CA THR A 161 -3.37 -0.49 -22.58
C THR A 161 -2.99 0.63 -23.54
N LEU A 162 -3.85 1.63 -23.73
CA LEU A 162 -3.57 2.78 -24.59
C LEU A 162 -2.39 3.59 -24.03
N ARG A 163 -2.40 3.90 -22.72
CA ARG A 163 -1.29 4.55 -22.03
C ARG A 163 0.00 3.77 -22.20
N GLU A 164 -0.01 2.46 -21.96
CA GLU A 164 1.20 1.62 -22.06
C GLU A 164 1.83 1.65 -23.46
N ASN A 165 0.99 1.68 -24.51
CA ASN A 165 1.47 1.75 -25.89
C ASN A 165 1.92 3.15 -26.33
N ILE A 166 1.44 4.21 -25.67
CA ILE A 166 1.92 5.58 -25.87
C ILE A 166 3.26 5.79 -25.12
N GLY A 167 3.37 5.27 -23.89
CA GLY A 167 4.49 5.48 -22.97
C GLY A 167 4.28 6.66 -22.02
N SER A 168 5.22 6.86 -21.08
CA SER A 168 5.19 7.99 -20.13
C SER A 168 5.64 9.30 -20.79
N PHE A 169 4.97 10.41 -20.46
CA PHE A 169 5.42 11.76 -20.84
C PHE A 169 6.86 12.08 -20.38
N ALA A 170 7.32 11.44 -19.30
CA ALA A 170 8.61 11.73 -18.69
C ALA A 170 9.81 10.99 -19.33
N SER A 171 9.58 9.93 -20.11
CA SER A 171 10.63 8.90 -20.31
C SER A 171 11.38 8.89 -21.65
N SER A 172 11.19 9.79 -22.63
CA SER A 172 12.13 9.81 -23.77
C SER A 172 12.16 11.06 -24.65
N SER A 173 13.37 11.43 -25.06
CA SER A 173 13.70 12.48 -26.04
C SER A 173 13.45 12.07 -27.50
N LYS A 174 12.61 11.05 -27.76
CA LYS A 174 12.34 10.53 -29.11
C LYS A 174 10.83 10.58 -29.40
N TYR A 175 10.51 11.39 -30.41
CA TYR A 175 9.25 11.51 -31.17
C TYR A 175 8.19 12.48 -30.64
N ASP A 176 8.22 13.68 -31.24
CA ASP A 176 7.14 14.68 -31.30
C ASP A 176 5.76 14.04 -31.61
N GLU A 177 5.73 12.98 -32.44
CA GLU A 177 4.53 12.25 -32.81
C GLU A 177 3.81 11.58 -31.62
N ASN A 178 4.54 10.94 -30.70
CA ASN A 178 3.91 10.32 -29.51
C ASN A 178 3.36 11.39 -28.57
N ARG A 179 4.08 12.51 -28.44
CA ARG A 179 3.63 13.65 -27.65
C ARG A 179 2.35 14.25 -28.23
N ASN A 180 2.24 14.36 -29.55
CA ASN A 180 1.04 14.86 -30.23
C ASN A 180 -0.17 13.96 -29.97
N VAL A 181 -0.01 12.64 -30.11
CA VAL A 181 -1.09 11.68 -29.82
C VAL A 181 -1.45 11.72 -28.33
N ALA A 182 -0.47 11.72 -27.44
CA ALA A 182 -0.69 11.78 -26.00
C ALA A 182 -1.43 13.06 -25.59
N THR A 183 -1.08 14.20 -26.19
CA THR A 183 -1.76 15.50 -26.01
C THR A 183 -3.21 15.46 -26.51
N ALA A 184 -3.45 14.81 -27.65
CA ALA A 184 -4.80 14.71 -28.20
C ALA A 184 -5.75 13.90 -27.31
N VAL A 185 -5.24 12.87 -26.63
CA VAL A 185 -6.08 11.99 -25.80
C VAL A 185 -6.10 12.33 -24.31
N SER A 186 -5.25 13.25 -23.82
CA SER A 186 -5.08 13.51 -22.37
C SER A 186 -6.36 14.04 -21.73
N SER A 187 -7.16 14.82 -22.46
CA SER A 187 -8.45 15.32 -21.98
C SER A 187 -9.44 14.21 -21.61
N TYR A 188 -9.36 13.05 -22.28
CA TYR A 188 -10.19 11.88 -21.95
C TYR A 188 -9.73 11.24 -20.65
N TYR A 189 -8.42 11.09 -20.41
CA TYR A 189 -7.91 10.62 -19.11
C TYR A 189 -8.31 11.56 -17.97
N ALA A 190 -8.25 12.88 -18.19
CA ALA A 190 -8.75 13.87 -17.24
C ALA A 190 -10.24 13.66 -16.93
N SER A 191 -11.05 13.47 -17.98
CA SER A 191 -12.49 13.22 -17.85
C SER A 191 -12.79 11.93 -17.08
N VAL A 192 -12.12 10.83 -17.43
CA VAL A 192 -12.32 9.53 -16.78
C VAL A 192 -11.88 9.59 -15.31
N CYS A 193 -10.77 10.26 -14.99
CA CYS A 193 -10.32 10.49 -13.62
C CYS A 193 -11.33 11.32 -12.81
N ARG A 194 -11.83 12.42 -13.37
CA ARG A 194 -12.86 13.26 -12.72
C ARG A 194 -14.14 12.47 -12.45
N ASN A 195 -14.61 11.71 -13.43
CA ASN A 195 -15.82 10.91 -13.28
C ASN A 195 -15.64 9.78 -12.26
N ALA A 196 -14.44 9.21 -12.17
CA ALA A 196 -14.13 8.18 -11.20
C ALA A 196 -14.31 8.67 -9.75
N ILE A 197 -13.99 9.94 -9.44
CA ILE A 197 -14.26 10.52 -8.10
C ILE A 197 -15.74 10.40 -7.74
N THR A 198 -16.64 10.71 -8.69
CA THR A 198 -18.08 10.63 -8.45
C THR A 198 -18.55 9.18 -8.35
N LYS A 199 -18.12 8.32 -9.28
CA LYS A 199 -18.62 6.93 -9.37
C LYS A 199 -18.07 6.01 -8.28
N MET A 200 -16.83 6.24 -7.81
CA MET A 200 -16.17 5.44 -6.78
C MET A 200 -16.36 5.99 -5.36
N SER A 201 -16.95 7.17 -5.21
CA SER A 201 -17.32 7.69 -3.90
C SER A 201 -18.32 6.74 -3.25
N PHE A 202 -18.05 6.35 -2.00
CA PHE A 202 -19.05 5.59 -1.25
C PHE A 202 -20.34 6.41 -1.13
N PRO A 203 -21.51 5.77 -1.23
CA PRO A 203 -22.71 6.39 -0.71
C PRO A 203 -22.57 6.57 0.81
N PRO A 204 -23.28 7.55 1.42
CA PRO A 204 -23.26 7.74 2.87
C PRO A 204 -23.53 6.44 3.63
N ALA A 205 -22.93 6.25 4.81
CA ALA A 205 -22.99 4.99 5.55
C ALA A 205 -24.42 4.47 5.76
N GLU A 206 -25.40 5.34 5.97
CA GLU A 206 -26.80 4.94 6.12
C GLU A 206 -27.38 4.33 4.84
N CYS A 207 -27.06 4.90 3.67
CA CYS A 207 -27.47 4.35 2.38
C CYS A 207 -26.69 3.06 2.05
N PHE A 208 -25.39 3.03 2.34
CA PHE A 208 -24.55 1.85 2.05
C PHE A 208 -24.93 0.61 2.89
N LYS A 209 -25.59 0.80 4.03
CA LYS A 209 -26.13 -0.30 4.84
C LYS A 209 -27.30 -1.02 4.15
N GLU A 210 -28.04 -0.33 3.29
CA GLU A 210 -29.18 -0.88 2.54
C GLU A 210 -28.73 -1.85 1.44
N TYR A 211 -27.47 -1.73 1.00
CA TYR A 211 -26.90 -2.64 0.00
C TYR A 211 -26.76 -4.04 0.59
N ASP A 212 -27.12 -5.04 -0.20
CA ASP A 212 -26.92 -6.43 0.17
C ASP A 212 -25.43 -6.82 0.14
N LYS A 213 -25.12 -8.07 0.51
CA LYS A 213 -23.74 -8.55 0.55
C LYS A 213 -23.08 -8.59 -0.85
N VAL A 214 -23.84 -8.95 -1.87
CA VAL A 214 -23.34 -9.09 -3.25
C VAL A 214 -23.07 -7.71 -3.84
N GLN A 215 -23.98 -6.76 -3.64
CA GLN A 215 -23.87 -5.37 -4.10
C GLN A 215 -22.67 -4.67 -3.47
N ARG A 216 -22.44 -4.83 -2.16
CA ARG A 216 -21.25 -4.27 -1.51
C ARG A 216 -19.96 -4.87 -2.04
N GLU A 217 -19.92 -6.18 -2.24
CA GLU A 217 -18.75 -6.87 -2.80
C GLU A 217 -18.47 -6.44 -4.25
N GLN A 218 -19.50 -6.26 -5.06
CA GLN A 218 -19.38 -5.71 -6.41
C GLN A 218 -18.84 -4.27 -6.38
N PHE A 219 -19.38 -3.41 -5.50
CA PHE A 219 -18.88 -2.04 -5.35
C PHE A 219 -17.39 -2.00 -4.93
N HIS A 220 -16.97 -2.87 -4.01
CA HIS A 220 -15.56 -2.97 -3.63
C HIS A 220 -14.67 -3.43 -4.79
N ARG A 221 -15.08 -4.45 -5.54
CA ARG A 221 -14.37 -4.90 -6.74
C ARG A 221 -14.28 -3.82 -7.81
N TYR A 222 -15.35 -3.07 -7.99
CA TYR A 222 -15.40 -1.93 -8.91
C TYR A 222 -14.40 -0.83 -8.55
N ARG A 223 -14.29 -0.46 -7.26
CA ARG A 223 -13.28 0.51 -6.81
C ARG A 223 -11.86 0.02 -7.05
N LEU A 224 -11.60 -1.28 -6.90
CA LEU A 224 -10.29 -1.87 -7.19
C LEU A 224 -10.00 -1.90 -8.69
N ALA A 225 -10.98 -2.26 -9.52
CA ALA A 225 -10.81 -2.30 -10.97
C ALA A 225 -10.54 -0.91 -11.58
N ARG A 226 -11.08 0.14 -10.95
CA ARG A 226 -10.93 1.54 -11.42
C ARG A 226 -9.89 2.35 -10.65
N SER A 227 -9.16 1.77 -9.69
CA SER A 227 -8.23 2.51 -8.83
C SER A 227 -7.04 3.10 -9.59
N GLU A 228 -6.60 2.44 -10.65
CA GLU A 228 -5.45 2.87 -11.47
C GLU A 228 -5.77 4.09 -12.37
N VAL A 229 -7.01 4.58 -12.39
CA VAL A 229 -7.38 5.74 -13.22
C VAL A 229 -6.56 7.01 -12.91
N SER A 230 -6.17 7.23 -11.65
CA SER A 230 -5.31 8.36 -11.28
C SER A 230 -3.86 8.15 -11.71
N VAL A 231 -3.38 6.90 -11.67
CA VAL A 231 -2.08 6.50 -12.20
C VAL A 231 -2.04 6.74 -13.70
N ASP A 232 -3.08 6.26 -14.41
CA ASP A 232 -3.20 6.44 -15.85
C ASP A 232 -3.24 7.92 -16.25
N ALA A 233 -4.03 8.73 -15.53
CA ALA A 233 -4.07 10.18 -15.74
C ALA A 233 -2.74 10.86 -15.42
N TYR A 234 -2.04 10.47 -14.35
CA TYR A 234 -0.73 11.02 -14.00
C TYR A 234 0.32 10.73 -15.07
N PHE A 235 0.37 9.51 -15.60
CA PHE A 235 1.27 9.21 -16.71
C PHE A 235 0.97 10.01 -17.99
N MET A 236 -0.29 10.41 -18.19
CA MET A 236 -0.76 11.13 -19.38
C MET A 236 -0.79 12.66 -19.23
N MET A 237 -0.76 13.19 -18.02
CA MET A 237 -0.89 14.64 -17.76
C MET A 237 0.15 15.18 -16.78
N GLY A 238 0.93 14.30 -16.15
CA GLY A 238 1.92 14.64 -15.14
C GLY A 238 1.30 15.38 -13.96
N ARG A 239 1.94 16.47 -13.55
CA ARG A 239 1.55 17.30 -12.39
C ARG A 239 0.16 17.88 -12.49
N ASP A 240 -0.39 18.07 -13.69
CA ASP A 240 -1.75 18.58 -13.86
C ASP A 240 -2.79 17.65 -13.20
N THR A 241 -2.54 16.34 -13.15
CA THR A 241 -3.37 15.39 -12.41
C THR A 241 -3.33 15.65 -10.91
N LEU A 242 -2.15 15.92 -10.35
CA LEU A 242 -1.98 16.17 -8.92
C LEU A 242 -2.60 17.51 -8.50
N VAL A 243 -2.43 18.55 -9.32
CA VAL A 243 -3.10 19.84 -9.15
C VAL A 243 -4.61 19.66 -9.15
N PHE A 244 -5.15 18.91 -10.11
CA PHE A 244 -6.58 18.60 -10.18
C PHE A 244 -7.06 17.85 -8.91
N LEU A 245 -6.35 16.82 -8.47
CA LEU A 245 -6.73 16.07 -7.27
C LEU A 245 -6.66 16.94 -6.00
N ASN A 246 -5.70 17.86 -5.89
CA ASN A 246 -5.65 18.82 -4.78
C ASN A 246 -6.82 19.80 -4.78
N GLN A 247 -7.20 20.31 -5.96
CA GLN A 247 -8.39 21.17 -6.10
C GLN A 247 -9.68 20.45 -5.70
N GLU A 248 -9.86 19.21 -6.17
CA GLU A 248 -11.02 18.38 -5.81
C GLU A 248 -11.06 18.04 -4.32
N LEU A 249 -9.89 17.77 -3.71
CA LEU A 249 -9.77 17.53 -2.29
C LEU A 249 -10.14 18.78 -1.49
N GLU A 250 -9.61 19.94 -1.86
CA GLU A 250 -9.91 21.21 -1.21
C GLU A 250 -11.40 21.56 -1.28
N GLU A 251 -12.02 21.40 -2.45
CA GLU A 251 -13.45 21.64 -2.65
C GLU A 251 -14.30 20.66 -1.82
N ALA A 252 -13.94 19.38 -1.79
CA ALA A 252 -14.64 18.37 -1.01
C ALA A 252 -14.53 18.64 0.49
N ILE A 253 -13.37 19.10 0.97
CA ILE A 253 -13.16 19.54 2.36
C ILE A 253 -14.03 20.75 2.68
N ALA A 254 -14.07 21.76 1.80
CA ALA A 254 -14.89 22.95 2.00
C ALA A 254 -16.39 22.62 2.10
N LYS A 255 -16.84 21.60 1.36
CA LYS A 255 -18.24 21.10 1.40
C LYS A 255 -18.52 20.12 2.54
N GLY A 256 -17.49 19.62 3.24
CA GLY A 256 -17.63 18.63 4.31
C GLY A 256 -18.11 17.25 3.84
N ASN A 257 -17.90 16.90 2.56
CA ASN A 257 -18.37 15.63 2.02
C ASN A 257 -17.33 14.52 2.28
N LEU A 258 -17.45 13.83 3.42
CA LEU A 258 -16.49 12.80 3.84
C LEU A 258 -16.26 11.70 2.81
N CYS A 259 -17.30 11.26 2.09
CA CYS A 259 -17.18 10.20 1.10
C CYS A 259 -16.42 10.65 -0.15
N ARG A 260 -16.64 11.89 -0.60
CA ARG A 260 -15.88 12.47 -1.71
C ARG A 260 -14.44 12.74 -1.31
N ILE A 261 -14.20 13.29 -0.11
CA ILE A 261 -12.83 13.49 0.43
C ILE A 261 -12.10 12.14 0.43
N GLU A 262 -12.73 11.08 0.95
CA GLU A 262 -12.13 9.76 1.00
C GLU A 262 -11.78 9.22 -0.39
N CYS A 263 -12.67 9.38 -1.37
CA CYS A 263 -12.41 8.93 -2.73
C CYS A 263 -11.24 9.68 -3.39
N VAL A 264 -11.12 11.00 -3.16
CA VAL A 264 -9.99 11.77 -3.70
C VAL A 264 -8.67 11.36 -3.04
N VAL A 265 -8.67 11.15 -1.71
CA VAL A 265 -7.49 10.63 -1.01
C VAL A 265 -7.14 9.21 -1.46
N PHE A 266 -8.14 8.36 -1.73
CA PHE A 266 -7.91 7.03 -2.31
C PHE A 266 -7.24 7.11 -3.68
N LEU A 267 -7.64 8.04 -4.55
CA LEU A 267 -6.95 8.24 -5.84
C LEU A 267 -5.52 8.75 -5.69
N TRP A 268 -5.27 9.60 -4.69
CA TRP A 268 -3.94 10.04 -4.28
C TRP A 268 -3.07 8.88 -3.77
N GLU A 269 -3.64 7.99 -2.95
CA GLU A 269 -2.99 6.77 -2.43
C GLU A 269 -2.46 5.91 -3.59
N ASN A 270 -3.26 5.74 -4.65
CA ASN A 270 -2.87 4.90 -5.79
C ASN A 270 -1.74 5.49 -6.66
N VAL A 271 -1.63 6.82 -6.75
CA VAL A 271 -0.55 7.45 -7.53
C VAL A 271 0.74 7.63 -6.73
N ALA A 272 0.67 7.56 -5.40
CA ALA A 272 1.78 7.87 -4.49
C ALA A 272 3.08 7.13 -4.82
N ASP A 273 3.02 5.83 -5.14
CA ASP A 273 4.19 4.98 -5.45
C ASP A 273 4.91 5.37 -6.76
N TYR A 274 4.29 6.21 -7.60
CA TYR A 274 4.84 6.66 -8.88
C TYR A 274 5.39 8.09 -8.83
N LEU A 275 5.27 8.76 -7.69
CA LEU A 275 5.70 10.14 -7.51
C LEU A 275 7.21 10.23 -7.23
N SER A 276 7.75 11.42 -7.46
CA SER A 276 9.17 11.71 -7.27
C SER A 276 9.40 13.04 -6.57
N GLU A 277 10.67 13.40 -6.34
CA GLU A 277 11.03 14.71 -5.81
C GLU A 277 10.59 15.88 -6.71
N GLU A 278 10.31 15.63 -7.99
CA GLU A 278 9.82 16.65 -8.91
C GLU A 278 8.38 17.10 -8.59
N ASP A 279 7.62 16.26 -7.88
CA ASP A 279 6.19 16.44 -7.57
C ASP A 279 5.97 17.01 -6.16
N TYR A 280 7.06 17.45 -5.51
CA TYR A 280 7.07 17.83 -4.09
C TYR A 280 6.12 18.98 -3.77
N THR A 281 5.95 19.93 -4.68
CA THR A 281 5.03 21.06 -4.51
C THR A 281 3.60 20.58 -4.30
N GLU A 282 3.13 19.67 -5.16
CA GLU A 282 1.79 19.12 -5.09
C GLU A 282 1.62 18.16 -3.91
N ILE A 283 2.66 17.41 -3.55
CA ILE A 283 2.69 16.56 -2.33
C ILE A 283 2.55 17.42 -1.08
N CYS A 284 3.30 18.52 -0.96
CA CYS A 284 3.22 19.43 0.19
C CYS A 284 1.83 20.05 0.33
N GLN A 285 1.22 20.49 -0.78
CA GLN A 285 -0.17 20.97 -0.77
C GLN A 285 -1.15 19.89 -0.32
N ASN A 286 -0.99 18.65 -0.81
CA ASN A 286 -1.85 17.54 -0.41
C ASN A 286 -1.75 17.26 1.11
N LEU A 287 -0.53 17.26 1.66
CA LEU A 287 -0.30 17.06 3.08
C LEU A 287 -0.88 18.21 3.91
N GLU A 288 -0.76 19.46 3.46
CA GLU A 288 -1.43 20.62 4.08
C GLU A 288 -2.95 20.40 4.15
N LEU A 289 -3.57 19.96 3.05
CA LEU A 289 -5.00 19.62 3.02
C LEU A 289 -5.34 18.48 4.00
N CYS A 290 -4.49 17.46 4.09
CA CYS A 290 -4.67 16.36 5.04
C CYS A 290 -4.60 16.82 6.51
N THR A 291 -3.82 17.86 6.84
CA THR A 291 -3.80 18.39 8.23
C THR A 291 -5.16 18.90 8.69
N ARG A 292 -5.98 19.42 7.77
CA ARG A 292 -7.35 19.88 8.03
C ARG A 292 -8.29 18.73 8.40
N LEU A 293 -7.89 17.48 8.15
CA LEU A 293 -8.63 16.26 8.47
C LEU A 293 -8.30 15.70 9.86
N SER A 294 -7.32 16.27 10.59
CA SER A 294 -6.93 15.81 11.93
C SER A 294 -8.07 15.84 12.98
N GLY A 295 -9.06 16.72 12.78
CA GLY A 295 -10.21 16.90 13.67
C GLY A 295 -11.51 16.23 13.20
N ILE A 296 -11.47 15.31 12.23
CA ILE A 296 -12.69 14.63 11.77
C ILE A 296 -13.35 13.82 12.91
N GLY A 297 -14.67 13.94 13.04
CA GLY A 297 -15.45 13.25 14.07
C GLY A 297 -15.42 11.73 13.94
N GLU A 298 -16.11 11.02 14.84
CA GLU A 298 -16.23 9.56 14.83
C GLU A 298 -17.46 9.08 14.05
N GLY A 299 -17.39 7.84 13.52
CA GLY A 299 -18.48 7.21 12.76
C GLY A 299 -17.98 6.51 11.50
N THR A 300 -18.81 5.66 10.89
CA THR A 300 -18.38 4.77 9.79
C THR A 300 -17.71 5.50 8.62
N ASP A 301 -18.29 6.60 8.14
CA ASP A 301 -17.71 7.35 7.02
C ASP A 301 -16.42 8.07 7.41
N ALA A 302 -16.37 8.62 8.62
CA ALA A 302 -15.18 9.30 9.13
C ALA A 302 -14.04 8.33 9.46
N ASP A 303 -14.36 7.14 10.00
CA ASP A 303 -13.40 6.06 10.23
C ASP A 303 -12.82 5.57 8.91
N ARG A 304 -13.68 5.41 7.89
CA ARG A 304 -13.26 5.01 6.54
C ARG A 304 -12.31 6.04 5.94
N LEU A 305 -12.67 7.32 5.97
CA LEU A 305 -11.80 8.42 5.54
C LEU A 305 -10.46 8.39 6.29
N ALA A 306 -10.49 8.31 7.61
CA ALA A 306 -9.28 8.29 8.44
C ALA A 306 -8.35 7.12 8.05
N ASN A 307 -8.89 5.91 7.86
CA ASN A 307 -8.10 4.76 7.40
C ASN A 307 -7.47 5.00 6.02
N THR A 308 -8.22 5.57 5.07
CA THR A 308 -7.69 5.92 3.74
C THR A 308 -6.59 6.99 3.84
N VAL A 309 -6.73 8.00 4.69
CA VAL A 309 -5.65 8.97 4.96
C VAL A 309 -4.42 8.28 5.54
N MET A 310 -4.57 7.36 6.50
CA MET A 310 -3.42 6.62 7.07
C MET A 310 -2.67 5.80 6.01
N ARG A 311 -3.39 5.12 5.11
CA ARG A 311 -2.76 4.37 4.01
C ARG A 311 -2.09 5.29 2.99
N HIS A 312 -2.71 6.42 2.66
CA HIS A 312 -2.10 7.43 1.81
C HIS A 312 -0.79 7.98 2.37
N LEU A 313 -0.78 8.35 3.67
CA LEU A 313 0.45 8.79 4.35
C LEU A 313 1.52 7.70 4.39
N HIS A 314 1.11 6.43 4.52
CA HIS A 314 2.02 5.28 4.43
C HIS A 314 2.63 5.17 3.03
N ALA A 315 1.83 5.30 1.97
CA ALA A 315 2.31 5.23 0.59
C ALA A 315 3.31 6.35 0.28
N LEU A 316 3.06 7.57 0.80
CA LEU A 316 3.99 8.70 0.65
C LEU A 316 5.26 8.61 1.51
N SER A 317 5.42 7.60 2.38
CA SER A 317 6.55 7.59 3.33
C SER A 317 7.90 7.64 2.63
N HIS A 318 8.03 7.01 1.45
CA HIS A 318 9.28 6.98 0.70
C HIS A 318 9.75 8.37 0.19
N LEU A 319 8.84 9.34 0.08
CA LEU A 319 9.13 10.73 -0.35
C LEU A 319 9.20 11.71 0.82
N VAL A 320 8.55 11.38 1.93
CA VAL A 320 8.50 12.22 3.14
C VAL A 320 9.68 11.94 4.06
N GLN A 321 10.13 10.69 4.14
CA GLN A 321 11.20 10.29 5.05
C GLN A 321 12.57 10.82 4.58
N GLU A 322 13.35 11.33 5.53
CA GLU A 322 14.74 11.70 5.28
C GLU A 322 15.57 10.42 5.05
N HIS A 323 16.06 10.20 3.83
CA HIS A 323 17.00 9.12 3.52
C HIS A 323 18.44 9.58 3.77
N ASP A 324 19.28 8.71 4.35
CA ASP A 324 20.71 8.92 4.65
C ASP A 324 21.60 9.16 3.41
N ASN A 325 21.02 9.40 2.24
CA ASN A 325 21.73 9.63 1.01
C ASN A 325 22.31 11.05 0.96
N SER A 326 23.64 11.09 0.81
CA SER A 326 24.57 12.16 0.41
C SER A 326 24.14 13.19 -0.67
N VAL A 327 22.87 13.24 -1.07
CA VAL A 327 22.28 14.17 -2.04
C VAL A 327 21.98 15.55 -1.42
N LEU A 328 21.81 15.63 -0.09
CA LEU A 328 21.62 16.89 0.65
C LEU A 328 22.82 17.86 0.56
N GLY A 329 24.02 17.37 0.22
CA GLY A 329 25.18 18.25 -0.02
C GLY A 329 25.04 19.18 -1.24
N ARG A 330 24.03 18.98 -2.11
CA ARG A 330 23.68 19.93 -3.19
C ARG A 330 22.52 20.85 -2.84
N ARG A 331 21.75 20.57 -1.77
CA ARG A 331 20.62 21.40 -1.32
C ARG A 331 21.09 22.66 -0.62
N GLU A 332 22.12 22.56 0.23
CA GLU A 332 22.66 23.71 1.00
C GLU A 332 23.21 24.86 0.12
N GLN A 333 23.64 24.60 -1.12
CA GLN A 333 24.22 25.63 -1.99
C GLN A 333 23.19 26.38 -2.87
N ALA A 334 21.99 25.83 -3.06
CA ALA A 334 20.92 26.47 -3.82
C ALA A 334 19.94 27.27 -2.93
N GLU A 335 19.92 26.97 -1.63
CA GLU A 335 19.01 27.55 -0.63
C GLU A 335 19.34 29.03 -0.31
N ASP A 336 20.61 29.43 -0.37
CA ASP A 336 21.05 30.79 -0.01
C ASP A 336 20.67 31.88 -1.04
N GLN A 337 20.33 31.52 -2.29
CA GLN A 337 20.02 32.52 -3.33
C GLN A 337 18.52 32.74 -3.60
N ILE A 338 17.65 31.80 -3.22
CA ILE A 338 16.21 31.85 -3.54
C ILE A 338 15.36 32.27 -2.33
N GLY A 339 15.86 32.04 -1.11
CA GLY A 339 15.16 32.36 0.15
C GLY A 339 14.87 33.86 0.37
N GLU A 340 15.68 34.78 -0.18
CA GLU A 340 15.48 36.22 0.04
C GLU A 340 14.31 36.81 -0.77
N GLU A 341 13.93 36.21 -1.89
CA GLU A 341 12.90 36.79 -2.78
C GLU A 341 11.47 36.40 -2.37
N ALA A 342 11.28 35.19 -1.83
CA ALA A 342 9.97 34.70 -1.35
C ALA A 342 9.51 35.36 -0.04
N VAL A 343 10.45 35.72 0.85
CA VAL A 343 10.16 36.44 2.10
C VAL A 343 9.62 37.85 1.84
N ARG A 344 9.96 38.44 0.68
CA ARG A 344 9.52 39.80 0.31
C ARG A 344 8.06 39.87 -0.18
N GLU A 345 7.46 38.75 -0.57
CA GLU A 345 6.09 38.69 -1.12
C GLU A 345 4.99 38.25 -0.13
N GLY A 346 5.31 37.98 1.14
CA GLY A 346 4.29 37.82 2.19
C GLY A 346 3.33 36.64 2.04
N ARG A 347 3.69 35.59 1.28
CA ARG A 347 2.94 34.33 1.20
C ARG A 347 3.54 33.31 2.18
N LEU A 348 3.10 33.33 3.44
CA LEU A 348 3.33 32.22 4.38
C LEU A 348 2.07 31.32 4.39
N SER A 349 2.04 30.30 3.53
CA SER A 349 1.45 29.01 3.94
C SER A 349 2.56 28.22 4.64
N ILE A 350 2.18 27.39 5.61
CA ILE A 350 3.10 26.59 6.42
C ILE A 350 3.94 25.63 5.55
N PHE A 351 3.53 25.39 4.29
CA PHE A 351 4.16 24.48 3.34
C PHE A 351 4.70 25.14 2.06
N THR A 352 4.64 26.48 1.91
CA THR A 352 5.08 27.16 0.67
C THR A 352 6.58 27.48 0.62
N GLY A 353 7.30 27.35 1.73
CA GLY A 353 8.76 27.29 1.74
C GLY A 353 9.19 25.83 1.58
N PHE A 354 10.29 25.57 0.88
CA PHE A 354 10.90 24.23 0.79
C PHE A 354 11.19 23.68 2.20
N LEU A 355 10.21 23.02 2.82
CA LEU A 355 10.37 22.36 4.11
C LEU A 355 11.43 21.28 3.92
N GLN A 356 12.42 21.26 4.81
CA GLN A 356 13.37 20.15 4.84
C GLN A 356 12.60 18.84 5.09
N ALA A 357 13.02 17.73 4.50
CA ALA A 357 12.34 16.43 4.63
C ALA A 357 12.03 16.06 6.10
N ALA A 358 12.96 16.38 7.01
CA ALA A 358 12.80 16.21 8.46
C ALA A 358 11.61 16.99 9.05
N GLU A 359 11.31 18.20 8.56
CA GLU A 359 10.16 18.97 9.01
C GLU A 359 8.86 18.39 8.45
N LEU A 360 8.85 17.95 7.19
CA LEU A 360 7.68 17.32 6.58
C LEU A 360 7.30 16.03 7.33
N GLU A 361 8.30 15.21 7.66
CA GLU A 361 8.14 13.99 8.43
C GLU A 361 7.53 14.25 9.83
N CYS A 362 7.97 15.30 10.52
CA CYS A 362 7.39 15.69 11.81
C CYS A 362 5.89 16.02 11.69
N HIS A 363 5.50 16.75 10.65
CA HIS A 363 4.10 17.13 10.43
C HIS A 363 3.23 15.92 10.13
N VAL A 364 3.72 14.99 9.31
CA VAL A 364 2.99 13.76 8.98
C VAL A 364 2.80 12.89 10.23
N VAL A 365 3.83 12.72 11.06
CA VAL A 365 3.68 11.98 12.34
C VAL A 365 2.62 12.63 13.22
N ARG A 366 2.65 13.96 13.38
CA ARG A 366 1.65 14.68 14.20
C ARG A 366 0.23 14.54 13.67
N LEU A 367 0.06 14.34 12.36
CA LEU A 367 -1.24 14.02 11.77
C LEU A 367 -1.71 12.59 12.11
N VAL A 368 -0.78 11.63 12.24
CA VAL A 368 -1.10 10.22 12.58
C VAL A 368 -1.48 10.06 14.05
N LEU A 369 -0.78 10.74 14.97
CA LEU A 369 -0.90 10.50 16.42
C LEU A 369 -2.34 10.56 16.98
N PRO A 370 -3.22 11.51 16.60
CA PRO A 370 -4.59 11.56 17.10
C PRO A 370 -5.42 10.31 16.78
N PHE A 371 -5.13 9.63 15.66
CA PHE A 371 -5.90 8.47 15.20
C PHE A 371 -5.52 7.16 15.90
N ILE A 372 -4.40 7.13 16.63
CA ILE A 372 -3.97 5.93 17.37
C ILE A 372 -4.99 5.53 18.43
N GLN A 373 -5.62 6.49 19.12
CA GLN A 373 -6.60 6.19 20.18
C GLN A 373 -7.98 5.80 19.63
N ARG A 374 -8.21 5.96 18.31
CA ARG A 374 -9.51 5.74 17.69
C ARG A 374 -9.67 4.30 17.26
N LYS A 375 -10.55 3.54 17.94
CA LYS A 375 -10.69 2.08 17.75
C LYS A 375 -10.90 1.62 16.30
N GLY A 376 -11.67 2.38 15.51
CA GLY A 376 -11.94 2.05 14.10
C GLY A 376 -10.77 2.32 13.14
N VAL A 377 -9.69 2.95 13.62
CA VAL A 377 -8.56 3.45 12.78
C VAL A 377 -7.20 3.04 13.33
N SER A 378 -7.13 2.69 14.63
CA SER A 378 -5.87 2.47 15.36
C SER A 378 -4.94 1.44 14.71
N THR A 379 -5.49 0.42 14.05
CA THR A 379 -4.70 -0.57 13.29
C THR A 379 -3.88 0.09 12.19
N GLU A 380 -4.51 0.86 11.30
CA GLU A 380 -3.79 1.53 10.21
C GLU A 380 -2.95 2.68 10.72
N ALA A 381 -3.40 3.43 11.74
CA ALA A 381 -2.60 4.48 12.35
C ALA A 381 -1.28 3.95 12.94
N LEU A 382 -1.32 2.82 13.65
CA LEU A 382 -0.12 2.17 14.20
C LEU A 382 0.78 1.61 13.09
N ARG A 383 0.21 1.03 12.03
CA ARG A 383 0.97 0.52 10.88
C ARG A 383 1.69 1.64 10.13
N THR A 384 1.02 2.76 9.91
CA THR A 384 1.61 3.95 9.31
C THR A 384 2.70 4.51 10.21
N LEU A 385 2.43 4.66 11.52
CA LEU A 385 3.45 5.12 12.46
C LEU A 385 4.67 4.21 12.49
N GLU A 386 4.49 2.89 12.53
CA GLU A 386 5.57 1.90 12.52
C GLU A 386 6.51 2.12 11.32
N LYS A 387 5.95 2.35 10.13
CA LYS A 387 6.72 2.62 8.91
C LYS A 387 7.58 3.89 9.05
N PHE A 388 7.05 4.93 9.69
CA PHE A 388 7.79 6.16 9.93
C PHE A 388 8.92 5.97 10.94
N VAL A 389 8.65 5.32 12.07
CA VAL A 389 9.63 5.17 13.15
C VAL A 389 10.68 4.09 12.87
N SER A 390 10.41 3.12 11.99
CA SER A 390 11.35 2.03 11.69
C SER A 390 12.65 2.50 11.03
N GLU A 391 12.59 3.60 10.25
CA GLU A 391 13.75 4.17 9.55
C GLU A 391 14.68 4.97 10.48
N ARG A 392 14.24 5.32 11.70
CA ARG A 392 15.07 5.98 12.73
C ARG A 392 15.70 7.31 12.28
N SER A 393 15.02 8.06 11.43
CA SER A 393 15.51 9.33 10.89
C SER A 393 15.71 10.40 11.98
N LYS A 394 16.46 11.46 11.65
CA LYS A 394 16.62 12.62 12.54
C LYS A 394 15.31 13.40 12.69
N GLY A 395 14.45 13.42 11.68
CA GLY A 395 13.12 14.00 11.74
C GLY A 395 12.27 13.36 12.85
N ILE A 396 12.22 12.03 12.89
CA ILE A 396 11.45 11.28 13.91
C ILE A 396 11.90 11.58 15.34
N LEU A 397 13.20 11.80 15.57
CA LEU A 397 13.71 12.15 16.90
C LEU A 397 13.08 13.44 17.46
N ARG A 398 12.77 14.42 16.60
CA ARG A 398 12.17 15.70 17.02
C ARG A 398 10.77 15.53 17.61
N VAL A 399 10.07 14.47 17.22
CA VAL A 399 8.71 14.13 17.68
C VAL A 399 8.68 12.85 18.53
N GLY A 400 9.84 12.30 18.90
CA GLY A 400 9.96 11.02 19.60
C GLY A 400 9.27 10.97 20.96
N ASP A 401 9.23 12.09 21.69
CA ASP A 401 8.52 12.18 22.97
C ASP A 401 7.00 12.13 22.81
N GLU A 402 6.45 12.83 21.81
CA GLU A 402 5.02 12.81 21.47
C GLU A 402 4.58 11.39 21.08
N ILE A 403 5.39 10.73 20.23
CA ILE A 403 5.18 9.32 19.84
C ILE A 403 5.18 8.42 21.09
N SER A 404 6.22 8.52 21.91
CA SER A 404 6.39 7.67 23.09
C SER A 404 5.26 7.82 24.09
N GLN A 405 4.77 9.05 24.28
CA GLN A 405 3.64 9.34 25.16
C GLN A 405 2.33 8.76 24.60
N CYS A 406 2.05 8.98 23.31
CA CYS A 406 0.81 8.50 22.69
C CYS A 406 0.75 6.96 22.65
N CYS A 407 1.80 6.32 22.15
CA CYS A 407 1.91 4.85 22.10
C CYS A 407 1.87 4.22 23.50
N TYR A 408 2.42 4.89 24.51
CA TYR A 408 2.33 4.39 25.88
C TYR A 408 0.91 4.42 26.42
N SER A 409 0.21 5.54 26.24
CA SER A 409 -1.18 5.65 26.65
C SER A 409 -2.02 4.56 26.01
N PHE A 410 -1.81 4.31 24.70
CA PHE A 410 -2.47 3.24 23.97
C PHE A 410 -2.12 1.84 24.52
N PHE A 411 -0.83 1.58 24.78
CA PHE A 411 -0.36 0.31 25.32
C PHE A 411 -0.88 0.01 26.73
N MET A 412 -1.08 1.03 27.56
CA MET A 412 -1.55 0.85 28.94
C MET A 412 -3.05 0.60 29.04
N ASP A 413 -3.82 0.95 28.01
CA ASP A 413 -5.24 0.69 27.99
C ASP A 413 -5.52 -0.79 27.64
N GLU A 414 -5.96 -1.54 28.64
CA GLU A 414 -6.32 -2.95 28.52
C GLU A 414 -7.58 -3.20 27.67
N ALA A 415 -8.34 -2.14 27.33
CA ALA A 415 -9.45 -2.25 26.38
C ALA A 415 -8.98 -2.42 24.92
N ASN A 416 -7.70 -2.13 24.62
CA ASN A 416 -7.12 -2.31 23.31
C ASN A 416 -6.66 -3.75 23.08
N SER A 417 -6.69 -4.21 21.83
CA SER A 417 -6.29 -5.59 21.51
C SER A 417 -4.80 -5.82 21.80
N GLU A 418 -4.45 -7.02 22.25
CA GLU A 418 -3.07 -7.40 22.55
C GLU A 418 -2.13 -7.15 21.36
N GLN A 419 -2.57 -7.50 20.15
CA GLN A 419 -1.83 -7.27 18.92
C GLN A 419 -1.51 -5.79 18.70
N GLN A 420 -2.51 -4.90 18.76
CA GLN A 420 -2.29 -3.46 18.56
C GLN A 420 -1.42 -2.85 19.67
N ARG A 421 -1.58 -3.31 20.92
CA ARG A 421 -0.74 -2.89 22.03
C ARG A 421 0.73 -3.25 21.77
N LEU A 422 1.01 -4.43 21.22
CA LEU A 422 2.36 -4.84 20.83
C LEU A 422 2.93 -3.96 19.72
N GLU A 423 2.14 -3.57 18.71
CA GLU A 423 2.60 -2.64 17.67
C GLU A 423 2.97 -1.26 18.24
N ALA A 424 2.15 -0.74 19.17
CA ALA A 424 2.48 0.49 19.90
C ALA A 424 3.79 0.34 20.71
N LEU A 425 4.03 -0.83 21.31
CA LEU A 425 5.27 -1.12 22.03
C LEU A 425 6.48 -1.18 21.09
N LYS A 426 6.35 -1.72 19.88
CA LYS A 426 7.42 -1.70 18.86
C LYS A 426 7.78 -0.25 18.49
N CYS A 427 6.77 0.60 18.26
CA CYS A 427 7.00 2.01 17.95
C CYS A 427 7.82 2.72 19.04
N ILE A 428 7.50 2.48 20.31
CA ILE A 428 8.29 2.97 21.46
C ILE A 428 9.73 2.44 21.40
N GLY A 429 9.90 1.15 21.12
CA GLY A 429 11.22 0.51 21.00
C GLY A 429 12.10 1.15 19.93
N TYR A 430 11.53 1.48 18.76
CA TYR A 430 12.24 2.19 17.70
C TYR A 430 12.74 3.56 18.17
N ILE A 431 11.88 4.37 18.81
CA ILE A 431 12.28 5.70 19.31
C ILE A 431 13.40 5.61 20.35
N LEU A 432 13.28 4.68 21.31
CA LEU A 432 14.29 4.50 22.35
C LEU A 432 15.64 4.05 21.79
N SER A 433 15.66 3.35 20.65
CA SER A 433 16.91 2.87 20.04
C SER A 433 17.81 3.96 19.46
N VAL A 434 17.30 5.19 19.30
CA VAL A 434 18.00 6.29 18.61
C VAL A 434 18.34 7.45 19.55
N LYS A 435 17.78 7.47 20.77
CA LYS A 435 18.07 8.55 21.73
C LYS A 435 19.51 8.45 22.25
N PRO A 436 20.21 9.58 22.46
CA PRO A 436 21.53 9.59 23.10
C PRO A 436 21.47 8.95 24.50
N SER A 437 22.52 8.24 24.90
CA SER A 437 22.65 7.59 26.22
C SER A 437 22.24 8.51 27.37
N ASP A 438 22.59 9.80 27.28
CA ASP A 438 22.34 10.82 28.30
C ASP A 438 20.85 11.20 28.45
N ASP A 439 20.08 11.21 27.35
CA ASP A 439 18.62 11.50 27.37
C ASP A 439 17.77 10.26 27.70
N ILE A 440 18.31 9.07 27.42
CA ILE A 440 17.75 7.79 27.88
C ILE A 440 17.87 7.71 29.42
N MET A 441 18.92 8.30 29.98
CA MET A 441 19.30 8.14 31.38
C MET A 441 18.68 9.19 32.29
N PHE A 442 17.47 8.89 32.78
CA PHE A 442 17.19 8.68 34.23
C PHE A 442 15.68 8.71 34.50
N GLU A 443 14.91 9.49 33.73
CA GLU A 443 13.48 9.70 34.02
C GLU A 443 12.56 8.90 33.09
N ASN A 444 12.95 8.74 31.81
CA ASN A 444 12.15 8.09 30.77
C ASN A 444 12.59 6.67 30.40
N CYS A 445 13.73 6.13 30.80
CA CYS A 445 13.96 4.67 30.73
C CYS A 445 13.83 4.01 32.10
N HIS A 446 14.18 4.68 33.21
CA HIS A 446 13.98 4.11 34.54
C HIS A 446 12.49 4.04 34.91
N ARG A 447 11.70 5.11 34.76
CA ARG A 447 10.26 5.10 35.10
C ARG A 447 9.41 4.30 34.09
N LEU A 448 9.99 3.98 32.96
CA LEU A 448 9.36 3.44 31.77
C LEU A 448 9.73 1.97 31.61
N LEU A 449 10.99 1.59 31.76
CA LEU A 449 11.37 0.19 31.89
C LEU A 449 11.12 -0.30 33.32
N VAL A 450 11.54 0.37 34.40
CA VAL A 450 11.35 -0.17 35.77
C VAL A 450 9.88 -0.17 36.20
N THR A 451 9.10 0.90 36.03
CA THR A 451 7.68 0.90 36.43
C THR A 451 6.79 0.11 35.45
N ARG A 452 7.11 0.04 34.13
CA ARG A 452 6.35 -0.77 33.16
C ARG A 452 6.76 -2.26 33.16
N TYR A 453 8.03 -2.61 33.40
CA TYR A 453 8.45 -4.00 33.66
C TYR A 453 7.99 -4.47 35.03
N GLN A 454 7.99 -3.63 36.07
CA GLN A 454 7.42 -4.04 37.36
C GLN A 454 5.92 -4.34 37.23
N LYS A 455 5.12 -3.56 36.49
CA LYS A 455 3.71 -3.94 36.27
C LYS A 455 3.53 -5.21 35.40
N LEU A 456 4.38 -5.44 34.40
CA LEU A 456 4.39 -6.67 33.59
C LEU A 456 4.89 -7.92 34.37
N LEU A 457 5.84 -7.74 35.29
CA LEU A 457 6.45 -8.82 36.09
C LEU A 457 5.68 -9.10 37.40
N TYR A 458 5.02 -8.10 38.00
CA TYR A 458 4.24 -8.24 39.24
C TYR A 458 2.72 -8.37 38.99
N GLY A 459 2.24 -8.18 37.77
CA GLY A 459 0.88 -8.56 37.40
C GLY A 459 0.76 -10.07 37.37
N GLU A 460 0.25 -10.68 38.46
CA GLU A 460 0.09 -12.13 38.69
C GLU A 460 -0.67 -12.91 37.58
N ARG A 461 -1.08 -12.27 36.47
CA ARG A 461 -1.82 -12.86 35.35
C ARG A 461 -1.28 -12.53 33.94
N ALA A 462 -0.15 -11.81 33.81
CA ALA A 462 0.30 -11.29 32.51
C ALA A 462 1.10 -12.28 31.62
N PHE A 463 1.45 -13.47 32.11
CA PHE A 463 2.19 -14.50 31.34
C PHE A 463 1.30 -15.66 30.89
N ALA A 464 0.05 -15.38 30.52
CA ALA A 464 -0.92 -16.44 30.20
C ALA A 464 -0.61 -17.20 28.89
N SER A 465 0.18 -16.62 27.97
CA SER A 465 0.49 -17.25 26.68
C SER A 465 2.01 -17.35 26.39
N VAL A 466 2.41 -18.49 25.83
CA VAL A 466 3.80 -18.80 25.43
C VAL A 466 4.27 -17.86 24.30
N SER A 467 3.37 -17.35 23.45
CA SER A 467 3.70 -16.43 22.35
C SER A 467 4.01 -15.01 22.83
N PHE A 468 3.33 -14.53 23.87
CA PHE A 468 3.58 -13.21 24.45
C PHE A 468 5.01 -13.12 25.01
N LEU A 469 5.42 -14.14 25.75
CA LEU A 469 6.77 -14.24 26.32
C LEU A 469 7.86 -14.28 25.23
N LEU A 470 7.59 -14.93 24.09
CA LEU A 470 8.51 -14.96 22.95
C LEU A 470 8.74 -13.56 22.37
N GLN A 471 7.67 -12.82 22.10
CA GLN A 471 7.75 -11.47 21.53
C GLN A 471 8.42 -10.47 22.47
N VAL A 472 8.16 -10.58 23.78
CA VAL A 472 8.86 -9.78 24.80
C VAL A 472 10.35 -10.10 24.80
N CYS A 473 10.73 -11.39 24.74
CA CYS A 473 12.13 -11.78 24.67
C CYS A 473 12.81 -11.25 23.39
N ASP A 474 12.13 -11.23 22.25
CA ASP A 474 12.65 -10.69 20.99
C ASP A 474 12.84 -9.17 21.02
N ALA A 475 11.86 -8.42 21.56
CA ALA A 475 11.97 -6.97 21.74
C ALA A 475 13.14 -6.61 22.66
N VAL A 476 13.29 -7.32 23.79
CA VAL A 476 14.42 -7.13 24.71
C VAL A 476 15.73 -7.52 24.08
N ARG A 477 15.76 -8.61 23.32
CA ARG A 477 16.95 -9.06 22.60
C ARG A 477 17.43 -7.99 21.62
N SER A 478 16.50 -7.39 20.87
CA SER A 478 16.78 -6.28 19.96
C SER A 478 17.32 -5.06 20.72
N ALA A 479 16.71 -4.71 21.84
CA ALA A 479 17.17 -3.59 22.66
C ALA A 479 18.59 -3.85 23.21
N VAL A 480 18.83 -5.00 23.86
CA VAL A 480 20.12 -5.40 24.45
C VAL A 480 21.26 -5.39 23.43
N SER A 481 21.03 -5.86 22.20
CA SER A 481 22.04 -5.84 21.14
C SER A 481 22.50 -4.45 20.72
N ASN A 482 21.72 -3.41 21.03
CA ASN A 482 21.99 -2.03 20.59
C ASN A 482 22.28 -1.07 21.77
N PHE A 483 22.39 -1.58 23.01
CA PHE A 483 22.68 -0.73 24.18
C PHE A 483 24.14 -0.27 24.21
N PRO A 484 24.41 0.98 24.62
CA PRO A 484 25.76 1.49 24.83
C PRO A 484 26.54 0.68 25.90
N PRO A 485 27.85 0.39 25.69
CA PRO A 485 28.64 -0.43 26.60
C PRO A 485 28.72 0.10 28.04
N GLU A 486 28.69 1.43 28.19
CA GLU A 486 28.84 2.11 29.48
C GLU A 486 27.68 1.87 30.47
N HIS A 487 26.50 1.46 29.98
CA HIS A 487 25.30 1.24 30.78
C HIS A 487 24.89 -0.24 30.91
N LEU A 488 25.71 -1.15 30.37
CA LEU A 488 25.41 -2.59 30.42
C LEU A 488 25.34 -3.13 31.87
N SER A 489 26.08 -2.53 32.82
CA SER A 489 26.07 -2.90 34.25
C SER A 489 24.73 -2.65 34.93
N GLU A 490 24.01 -1.61 34.52
CA GLU A 490 22.71 -1.22 35.09
C GLU A 490 21.55 -2.01 34.48
N MET A 491 21.70 -2.46 33.23
CA MET A 491 20.68 -3.23 32.51
C MET A 491 20.71 -4.73 32.82
N LEU A 492 21.88 -5.27 33.17
CA LEU A 492 22.05 -6.70 33.46
C LEU A 492 21.11 -7.26 34.55
N PRO A 493 20.82 -6.56 35.67
CA PRO A 493 19.85 -7.02 36.66
C PRO A 493 18.44 -7.23 36.08
N LEU A 494 17.98 -6.31 35.22
CA LEU A 494 16.64 -6.33 34.65
C LEU A 494 16.49 -7.45 33.62
N VAL A 495 17.47 -7.58 32.71
CA VAL A 495 17.53 -8.66 31.73
C VAL A 495 17.64 -10.02 32.43
N SER A 496 18.45 -10.10 33.48
CA SER A 496 18.61 -11.32 34.28
C SER A 496 17.31 -11.73 34.97
N GLN A 497 16.52 -10.79 35.48
CA GLN A 497 15.22 -11.07 36.09
C GLN A 497 14.21 -11.61 35.07
N LEU A 498 14.14 -11.01 33.88
CA LEU A 498 13.31 -11.52 32.78
C LEU A 498 13.75 -12.94 32.37
N LEU A 499 15.05 -13.15 32.22
CA LEU A 499 15.63 -14.45 31.86
C LEU A 499 15.34 -15.52 32.91
N CYS A 500 15.40 -15.19 34.21
CA CYS A 500 15.04 -16.10 35.29
C CYS A 500 13.59 -16.61 35.18
N ASN A 501 12.68 -15.83 34.60
CA ASN A 501 11.30 -16.27 34.35
C ASN A 501 11.19 -16.98 32.98
N ALA A 502 11.71 -16.34 31.93
CA ALA A 502 11.56 -16.78 30.55
C ALA A 502 12.19 -18.15 30.28
N LEU A 503 13.36 -18.43 30.87
CA LEU A 503 14.08 -19.70 30.69
C LEU A 503 13.29 -20.92 31.16
N PHE A 504 12.34 -20.74 32.08
CA PHE A 504 11.54 -21.84 32.66
C PHE A 504 10.08 -21.83 32.20
N THR A 505 9.58 -20.71 31.66
CA THR A 505 8.22 -20.62 31.09
C THR A 505 8.20 -20.84 29.56
N ASN A 506 9.20 -20.36 28.82
CA ASN A 506 9.40 -20.63 27.39
C ASN A 506 10.90 -20.76 27.10
N PRO A 507 11.47 -21.97 27.27
CA PRO A 507 12.92 -22.19 27.18
C PRO A 507 13.53 -21.80 25.84
N SER A 508 12.78 -21.90 24.72
CA SER A 508 13.27 -21.51 23.39
C SER A 508 13.53 -20.01 23.31
N ALA A 509 12.53 -19.20 23.68
CA ALA A 509 12.64 -17.74 23.74
C ALA A 509 13.68 -17.27 24.77
N GLY A 510 13.63 -17.86 25.96
CA GLY A 510 14.54 -17.54 27.06
C GLY A 510 15.99 -17.85 26.70
N CYS A 511 16.27 -18.99 26.06
CA CYS A 511 17.62 -19.35 25.65
C CYS A 511 18.14 -18.45 24.51
N ALA A 512 17.28 -18.02 23.57
CA ALA A 512 17.67 -17.09 22.53
C ALA A 512 18.10 -15.72 23.11
N LEU A 513 17.29 -15.16 24.03
CA LEU A 513 17.65 -13.94 24.75
C LEU A 513 18.91 -14.14 25.62
N ALA A 514 19.03 -15.27 26.32
CA ALA A 514 20.17 -15.57 27.18
C ALA A 514 21.48 -15.64 26.38
N LYS A 515 21.46 -16.20 25.17
CA LYS A 515 22.64 -16.22 24.28
C LYS A 515 23.07 -14.81 23.89
N THR A 516 22.13 -13.95 23.52
CA THR A 516 22.42 -12.53 23.23
C THR A 516 22.94 -11.82 24.47
N ALA A 517 22.33 -12.03 25.64
CA ALA A 517 22.80 -11.46 26.89
C ALA A 517 24.24 -11.93 27.22
N VAL A 518 24.52 -13.22 27.09
CA VAL A 518 25.87 -13.78 27.28
C VAL A 518 26.88 -13.16 26.31
N LEU A 519 26.48 -12.95 25.06
CA LEU A 519 27.33 -12.34 24.05
C LEU A 519 27.55 -10.84 24.29
N ILE A 520 26.54 -10.08 24.69
CA ILE A 520 26.69 -8.62 24.87
C ILE A 520 27.31 -8.28 26.24
N PHE A 521 26.76 -8.83 27.33
CA PHE A 521 27.22 -8.55 28.69
C PHE A 521 28.53 -9.31 29.03
N GLY A 522 28.86 -10.39 28.33
CA GLY A 522 30.06 -11.19 28.61
C GLY A 522 31.37 -10.56 28.09
N HIS A 523 31.30 -9.69 27.08
CA HIS A 523 32.47 -8.97 26.56
C HIS A 523 32.82 -7.72 27.39
N ASN A 524 31.95 -7.29 28.30
CA ASN A 524 32.18 -6.13 29.15
C ASN A 524 32.65 -6.55 30.55
N THR A 525 33.84 -6.11 30.93
CA THR A 525 34.51 -6.47 32.20
C THR A 525 33.72 -6.05 33.44
N SER A 526 32.88 -5.01 33.35
CA SER A 526 32.04 -4.53 34.46
C SER A 526 30.85 -5.44 34.77
N THR A 527 30.32 -6.14 33.76
CA THR A 527 29.11 -6.98 33.84
C THR A 527 29.42 -8.47 34.02
N THR A 528 30.61 -8.91 33.57
CA THR A 528 31.03 -10.32 33.60
C THR A 528 30.86 -11.01 34.96
N PRO A 529 31.22 -10.42 36.12
CA PRO A 529 31.07 -11.09 37.41
C PRO A 529 29.60 -11.38 37.77
N GLN A 530 28.72 -10.41 37.54
CA GLN A 530 27.30 -10.53 37.83
C GLN A 530 26.60 -11.47 36.85
N LEU A 531 26.96 -11.42 35.57
CA LEU A 531 26.45 -12.34 34.55
C LEU A 531 26.81 -13.79 34.89
N CYS A 532 28.05 -14.04 35.34
CA CYS A 532 28.48 -15.36 35.78
C CYS A 532 27.69 -15.88 36.98
N ALA A 533 27.26 -15.00 37.90
CA ALA A 533 26.39 -15.39 39.01
C ALA A 533 25.00 -15.81 38.52
N CYS A 534 24.42 -15.07 37.57
CA CYS A 534 23.13 -15.39 36.97
C CYS A 534 23.18 -16.70 36.17
N ILE A 535 24.21 -16.91 35.34
CA ILE A 535 24.39 -18.17 34.59
C ILE A 535 24.49 -19.36 35.56
N ARG A 536 25.22 -19.23 36.66
CA ARG A 536 25.32 -20.29 37.68
C ARG A 536 23.94 -20.62 38.26
N GLN A 537 23.17 -19.60 38.63
CA GLN A 537 21.81 -19.77 39.16
C GLN A 537 20.88 -20.45 38.16
N TRP A 538 20.93 -20.07 36.88
CA TRP A 538 20.13 -20.68 35.82
C TRP A 538 20.47 -22.16 35.63
N LEU A 539 21.76 -22.51 35.63
CA LEU A 539 22.21 -23.88 35.44
C LEU A 539 21.94 -24.78 36.66
N GLU A 540 22.05 -24.26 37.88
CA GLU A 540 21.67 -24.98 39.09
C GLU A 540 20.16 -25.26 39.12
N SER A 541 19.36 -24.27 38.74
CA SER A 541 17.90 -24.40 38.63
C SER A 541 17.51 -25.40 37.52
N PHE A 542 18.15 -25.33 36.35
CA PHE A 542 17.97 -26.30 35.27
C PHE A 542 18.35 -27.72 35.68
N ALA A 543 19.49 -27.92 36.36
CA ALA A 543 19.94 -29.22 36.82
C ALA A 543 18.97 -29.86 37.84
N SER A 544 18.31 -29.04 38.66
CA SER A 544 17.26 -29.50 39.58
C SER A 544 15.95 -29.91 38.89
N SER A 545 15.75 -29.48 37.63
CA SER A 545 14.55 -29.71 36.83
C SER A 545 14.70 -30.81 35.76
N LEU A 546 15.76 -31.63 35.84
CA LEU A 546 15.97 -32.74 34.91
C LEU A 546 15.09 -33.96 35.25
N PRO A 547 14.56 -34.68 34.24
CA PRO A 547 14.75 -34.47 32.79
C PRO A 547 13.84 -33.37 32.22
N SER A 548 14.39 -32.52 31.34
CA SER A 548 13.68 -31.41 30.69
C SER A 548 13.53 -31.63 29.18
N GLN A 549 12.38 -31.24 28.62
CA GLN A 549 12.09 -31.34 27.18
C GLN A 549 12.94 -30.37 26.31
N SER A 550 13.52 -29.33 26.90
CA SER A 550 14.31 -28.30 26.20
C SER A 550 15.81 -28.46 26.36
N ILE A 551 16.28 -29.70 26.52
CA ILE A 551 17.69 -29.99 26.82
C ILE A 551 18.65 -29.47 25.73
N GLU A 552 18.21 -29.40 24.47
CA GLU A 552 19.05 -28.97 23.35
C GLU A 552 19.32 -27.45 23.35
N GLU A 553 18.31 -26.64 23.69
CA GLU A 553 18.43 -25.19 23.80
C GLU A 553 19.37 -24.80 24.95
N TRP A 554 19.26 -25.49 26.08
CA TRP A 554 20.15 -25.31 27.23
C TRP A 554 21.59 -25.74 26.92
N LEU A 555 21.79 -26.86 26.22
CA LEU A 555 23.13 -27.28 25.77
C LEU A 555 23.77 -26.25 24.83
N SER A 556 22.97 -25.63 23.95
CA SER A 556 23.44 -24.55 23.07
C SER A 556 23.84 -23.28 23.84
N LEU A 557 23.07 -22.89 24.86
CA LEU A 557 23.44 -21.78 25.76
C LEU A 557 24.74 -22.06 26.53
N ILE A 558 24.88 -23.28 27.08
CA ILE A 558 26.09 -23.73 27.80
C ILE A 558 27.31 -23.67 26.88
N TYR A 559 27.16 -24.16 25.64
CA TYR A 559 28.23 -24.11 24.64
C TYR A 559 28.65 -22.66 24.35
N GLN A 560 27.70 -21.75 24.18
CA GLN A 560 27.98 -20.34 23.89
C GLN A 560 28.68 -19.62 25.06
N ALA A 561 28.27 -19.90 26.30
CA ALA A 561 28.97 -19.40 27.49
C ALA A 561 30.40 -19.95 27.63
N SER A 562 30.62 -21.20 27.19
CA SER A 562 31.94 -21.85 27.22
C SER A 562 32.91 -21.28 26.18
N LEU A 563 32.42 -20.89 24.99
CA LEU A 563 33.21 -20.28 23.92
C LEU A 563 33.80 -18.92 24.33
N LEU A 564 33.08 -18.15 25.14
CA LEU A 564 33.49 -16.83 25.62
C LEU A 564 34.53 -16.88 26.76
N ARG A 565 34.96 -18.08 27.20
CA ARG A 565 35.91 -18.30 28.31
C ARG A 565 35.56 -17.49 29.57
N LEU A 566 34.26 -17.33 29.86
CA LEU A 566 33.81 -16.60 31.04
C LEU A 566 34.38 -17.25 32.32
N PRO A 567 34.76 -16.47 33.35
CA PRO A 567 35.42 -16.97 34.56
C PRO A 567 34.64 -18.06 35.30
N CYS A 568 33.32 -18.09 35.13
CA CYS A 568 32.45 -19.14 35.66
C CYS A 568 32.71 -20.54 35.08
N PHE A 569 33.50 -20.65 33.99
CA PHE A 569 33.86 -21.89 33.31
C PHE A 569 35.38 -22.12 33.16
N GLY A 570 36.23 -21.21 33.67
CA GLY A 570 37.69 -21.24 33.45
C GLY A 570 38.55 -21.27 34.73
N ALA A 571 39.45 -22.25 34.78
CA ALA A 571 40.64 -22.39 35.65
C ALA A 571 40.44 -22.34 37.18
N GLY A 572 39.95 -23.43 37.78
CA GLY A 572 40.12 -23.67 39.23
C GLY A 572 39.11 -24.61 39.87
N THR A 573 37.98 -24.88 39.24
CA THR A 573 36.99 -25.83 39.75
C THR A 573 36.95 -27.07 38.87
N SER A 574 37.34 -28.21 39.43
CA SER A 574 37.23 -29.53 38.83
C SER A 574 35.88 -29.74 38.10
N PRO A 575 35.86 -30.31 36.88
CA PRO A 575 34.64 -30.66 36.13
C PRO A 575 33.67 -31.54 36.93
N SER A 576 34.17 -32.23 37.97
CA SER A 576 33.39 -33.08 38.87
C SER A 576 32.45 -32.34 39.83
N LYS A 577 32.42 -31.00 39.83
CA LYS A 577 31.49 -30.19 40.65
C LYS A 577 30.38 -29.49 39.88
N PHE A 578 30.32 -29.61 38.55
CA PHE A 578 29.14 -29.16 37.81
C PHE A 578 27.99 -30.18 37.97
N PRO A 579 26.79 -29.76 38.42
CA PRO A 579 25.68 -30.67 38.70
C PRO A 579 25.15 -31.42 37.46
N LEU A 580 25.57 -31.01 36.25
CA LEU A 580 25.16 -31.61 34.98
C LEU A 580 25.97 -32.86 34.58
N SER A 581 27.15 -33.10 35.17
CA SER A 581 28.00 -34.25 34.79
C SER A 581 27.45 -35.60 35.25
N ARG A 582 26.59 -35.62 36.29
CA ARG A 582 25.98 -36.86 36.80
C ARG A 582 24.69 -37.27 36.07
N ASN A 583 23.98 -36.34 35.43
CA ASN A 583 22.63 -36.59 34.90
C ASN A 583 22.49 -36.43 33.38
N CYS A 584 23.43 -35.79 32.69
CA CYS A 584 23.44 -35.65 31.22
C CYS A 584 24.55 -36.52 30.60
N GLY A 585 24.35 -37.85 30.56
CA GLY A 585 25.35 -38.77 29.98
C GLY A 585 25.80 -38.36 28.57
N ASN A 586 27.07 -38.61 28.21
CA ASN A 586 27.78 -38.49 26.90
C ASN A 586 27.40 -37.38 25.88
N LYS A 587 26.53 -36.42 26.21
CA LYS A 587 26.06 -35.34 25.32
C LYS A 587 26.73 -33.99 25.56
N LEU A 588 27.69 -33.90 26.49
CA LEU A 588 28.49 -32.69 26.72
C LEU A 588 29.66 -32.59 25.72
N PRO A 589 30.01 -31.39 25.21
CA PRO A 589 31.18 -31.21 24.36
C PRO A 589 32.46 -31.60 25.12
N LYS A 590 33.41 -32.25 24.44
CA LYS A 590 34.70 -32.69 25.01
C LYS A 590 35.55 -31.57 25.63
N SER A 591 35.21 -30.30 25.38
CA SER A 591 35.84 -29.14 26.03
C SER A 591 35.40 -28.91 27.47
N MET A 592 34.40 -29.66 27.98
CA MET A 592 33.87 -29.55 29.34
C MET A 592 34.08 -30.79 30.23
N THR A 593 34.78 -31.82 29.74
CA THR A 593 35.20 -33.00 30.52
C THR A 593 36.62 -32.86 31.05
#